data_AF-A0A0Q8PRI4-F1
#
_entry.id   AF-A0A0Q8PRI4-F1
#
_cell.length_a   1.000
_cell.length_b   1.000
_cell.length_c   1.000
_cell.angle_alpha   90.00
_cell.angle_beta   90.00
_cell.angle_gamma   90.00
#
_symmetry.space_group_name_H-M   'P 1'
#
loop_
_entity.id
_entity.type
_entity.pdbx_description
1 polymer ?
#
loop_
_entity_poly.entity_id
_entity_poly.type
_entity_poly.pdbx_seq_one_letter_code
_entity_poly.pdbx_strand_id
1 'polypeptide(L)'
;MSSDQHHDGRRTALLATVALLAMTACWGSTFFLIKDLLDRVPTADFLAVRFLVAGAAMVLVAPRAIARLSPEVRRRAVLLGGLYGVAQILQTAGLAHTPASVSGFITGLYVMATPLFAAVLLRTRISGLTWAAVALATAGLGVLTLDGLSIGYGEAITLVAALLYAAHIVGLGAWSTPADALGMSILQVLVIAAICLVAALVSGAPGIVLPERGGDWVSLVYMALVAGAAAMLAQTWAQSHLPPTRSAIIMSMEPVFATFFAVLLGGESLTGRMLVGGAMVLAAMVVVEALPRRKIEAEVTHLVV
;
A
#
# COMPACT_ATOMS: atom_id res chain seq x y z
N MET A 1 -3.79 -14.38 34.95
CA MET A 1 -2.75 -14.26 33.91
C MET A 1 -3.24 -14.54 32.49
N SER A 2 -4.37 -15.24 32.25
CA SER A 2 -4.89 -15.51 30.88
C SER A 2 -5.82 -14.43 30.32
N SER A 3 -6.48 -13.63 31.16
CA SER A 3 -7.42 -12.57 30.75
C SER A 3 -6.72 -11.31 30.22
N ASP A 4 -5.63 -10.87 30.88
CA ASP A 4 -4.91 -9.65 30.49
C ASP A 4 -4.17 -9.79 29.16
N GLN A 5 -3.54 -10.95 28.90
CA GLN A 5 -2.86 -11.22 27.62
C GLN A 5 -3.84 -11.27 26.43
N HIS A 6 -5.09 -11.71 26.66
CA HIS A 6 -6.14 -11.69 25.63
C HIS A 6 -6.64 -10.27 25.33
N HIS A 7 -6.73 -9.42 26.35
CA HIS A 7 -7.14 -8.02 26.17
C HIS A 7 -6.08 -7.19 25.44
N ASP A 8 -4.80 -7.37 25.74
CA ASP A 8 -3.70 -6.65 25.07
C ASP A 8 -3.57 -7.03 23.60
N GLY A 9 -3.60 -8.34 23.28
CA GLY A 9 -3.58 -8.78 21.88
C GLY A 9 -4.79 -8.27 21.08
N ARG A 10 -5.96 -8.14 21.72
CA ARG A 10 -7.15 -7.62 21.05
C ARG A 10 -7.01 -6.13 20.71
N ARG A 11 -6.51 -5.35 21.68
CA ARG A 11 -6.27 -3.90 21.54
C ARG A 11 -5.22 -3.61 20.47
N THR A 12 -4.09 -4.31 20.47
CA THR A 12 -3.01 -4.06 19.49
C THR A 12 -3.45 -4.32 18.05
N ALA A 13 -4.19 -5.40 17.79
CA ALA A 13 -4.72 -5.64 16.45
C ALA A 13 -5.83 -4.65 16.03
N LEU A 14 -6.61 -4.12 16.98
CA LEU A 14 -7.51 -3.00 16.68
C LEU A 14 -6.71 -1.75 16.32
N LEU A 15 -5.64 -1.43 17.05
CA LEU A 15 -4.74 -0.32 16.74
C LEU A 15 -4.08 -0.49 15.36
N ALA A 16 -3.65 -1.71 15.02
CA ALA A 16 -3.13 -2.02 13.68
C ALA A 16 -4.17 -1.80 12.59
N THR A 17 -5.43 -2.20 12.84
CA THR A 17 -6.54 -1.98 11.89
C THR A 17 -6.82 -0.50 11.71
N VAL A 18 -6.89 0.26 12.80
CA VAL A 18 -7.07 1.72 12.76
C VAL A 18 -5.89 2.41 12.08
N ALA A 19 -4.66 1.95 12.30
CA ALA A 19 -3.47 2.48 11.63
C ALA A 19 -3.52 2.26 10.12
N LEU A 20 -3.93 1.07 9.66
CA LEU A 20 -4.15 0.80 8.22
C LEU A 20 -5.28 1.66 7.64
N LEU A 21 -6.38 1.84 8.37
CA LEU A 21 -7.49 2.68 7.92
C LEU A 21 -7.09 4.17 7.85
N ALA A 22 -6.38 4.68 8.85
CA ALA A 22 -5.89 6.05 8.84
C ALA A 22 -4.91 6.28 7.68
N MET A 23 -3.98 5.35 7.47
CA MET A 23 -3.05 5.39 6.35
C MET A 23 -3.77 5.38 5.00
N THR A 24 -4.76 4.49 4.82
CA THR A 24 -5.49 4.37 3.56
C THR A 24 -6.41 5.57 3.31
N ALA A 25 -6.92 6.21 4.37
CA ALA A 25 -7.57 7.51 4.26
C ALA A 25 -6.58 8.60 3.80
N CYS A 26 -5.37 8.64 4.38
CA CYS A 26 -4.32 9.55 3.92
C CYS A 26 -3.99 9.30 2.44
N TRP A 27 -3.79 8.06 2.01
CA TRP A 27 -3.56 7.71 0.60
C TRP A 27 -4.72 8.13 -0.31
N GLY A 28 -5.97 7.86 0.08
CA GLY A 28 -7.15 8.30 -0.66
C GLY A 28 -7.22 9.82 -0.83
N SER A 29 -6.81 10.59 0.18
CA SER A 29 -6.78 12.07 0.09
C SER A 29 -5.74 12.61 -0.90
N THR A 30 -4.70 11.82 -1.22
CA THR A 30 -3.59 12.27 -2.07
C THR A 30 -3.99 12.52 -3.52
N PHE A 31 -4.99 11.80 -4.03
CA PHE A 31 -5.47 11.93 -5.41
C PHE A 31 -5.95 13.34 -5.72
N PHE A 32 -6.59 14.01 -4.76
CA PHE A 32 -7.03 15.40 -4.90
C PHE A 32 -5.85 16.38 -4.86
N LEU A 33 -4.87 16.14 -3.99
CA LEU A 33 -3.73 17.05 -3.75
C LEU A 33 -2.69 17.06 -4.87
N ILE A 34 -2.61 15.97 -5.65
CA ILE A 34 -1.50 15.74 -6.59
C ILE A 34 -1.86 16.02 -8.06
N LYS A 35 -3.16 16.11 -8.39
CA LYS A 35 -3.63 16.23 -9.77
C LYS A 35 -2.97 17.40 -10.50
N ASP A 36 -2.99 18.59 -9.90
CA ASP A 36 -2.38 19.78 -10.50
C ASP A 36 -0.84 19.71 -10.53
N LEU A 37 -0.22 18.97 -9.61
CA LEU A 37 1.24 18.90 -9.48
C LEU A 37 1.87 18.04 -10.58
N LEU A 38 1.21 16.94 -10.96
CA LEU A 38 1.71 16.02 -11.98
C LEU A 38 1.63 16.59 -13.40
N ASP A 39 0.84 17.65 -13.62
CA ASP A 39 0.85 18.39 -14.89
C ASP A 39 2.13 19.24 -15.07
N ARG A 40 2.86 19.51 -13.98
CA ARG A 40 4.04 20.38 -13.97
C ARG A 40 5.35 19.62 -13.76
N VAL A 41 5.33 18.54 -12.99
CA VAL A 41 6.51 17.76 -12.63
C VAL A 41 6.37 16.35 -13.20
N PRO A 42 7.34 15.87 -14.01
CA PRO A 42 7.35 14.49 -14.47
C PRO A 42 7.19 13.49 -13.32
N THR A 43 6.34 12.48 -13.50
CA THR A 43 5.99 11.56 -12.41
C THR A 43 7.21 10.85 -11.82
N ALA A 44 8.18 10.44 -12.65
CA ALA A 44 9.40 9.79 -12.18
C ALA A 44 10.23 10.69 -11.26
N ASP A 45 10.38 11.97 -11.62
CA ASP A 45 11.10 12.98 -10.83
C ASP A 45 10.38 13.25 -9.51
N PHE A 46 9.05 13.43 -9.57
CA PHE A 46 8.22 13.61 -8.39
C PHE A 46 8.39 12.45 -7.40
N LEU A 47 8.34 11.21 -7.89
CA LEU A 47 8.49 10.01 -7.05
C LEU A 47 9.90 9.91 -6.46
N ALA A 48 10.93 10.20 -7.26
CA ALA A 48 12.31 10.22 -6.79
C ALA A 48 12.48 11.20 -5.62
N VAL A 49 12.07 12.46 -5.80
CA VAL A 49 12.19 13.50 -4.77
C VAL A 49 11.33 13.15 -3.55
N ARG A 50 10.09 12.71 -3.75
CA ARG A 50 9.18 12.29 -2.68
C ARG A 50 9.81 11.22 -1.78
N PHE A 51 10.31 10.13 -2.37
CA PHE A 51 10.87 9.03 -1.59
C PHE A 51 12.24 9.35 -1.02
N LEU A 52 13.04 10.21 -1.66
CA LEU A 52 14.28 10.74 -1.07
C LEU A 52 14.00 11.57 0.19
N VAL A 53 13.04 12.50 0.13
CA VAL A 53 12.64 13.31 1.29
C VAL A 53 12.08 12.41 2.39
N ALA A 54 11.24 11.44 2.06
CA ALA A 54 10.70 10.47 3.02
C ALA A 54 11.82 9.67 3.70
N GLY A 55 12.72 9.09 2.91
CA GLY A 55 13.84 8.28 3.41
C GLY A 55 14.80 9.09 4.28
N ALA A 56 15.18 10.29 3.83
CA ALA A 56 16.02 11.21 4.59
C ALA A 56 15.37 11.56 5.94
N ALA A 57 14.09 11.92 5.96
CA ALA A 57 13.38 12.25 7.18
C ALA A 57 13.36 11.08 8.17
N MET A 58 13.07 9.86 7.71
CA MET A 58 13.04 8.70 8.61
C MET A 58 14.43 8.32 9.13
N VAL A 59 15.48 8.46 8.31
CA VAL A 59 16.88 8.26 8.76
C VAL A 59 17.28 9.31 9.79
N LEU A 60 16.88 10.57 9.61
CA LEU A 60 17.16 11.63 10.59
C LEU A 60 16.48 11.36 11.94
N VAL A 61 15.24 10.87 11.92
CA VAL A 61 14.49 10.54 13.15
C VAL A 61 15.07 9.31 13.85
N ALA A 62 15.51 8.30 13.10
CA ALA A 62 15.98 7.04 13.67
C ALA A 62 17.24 6.48 12.97
N PRO A 63 18.39 7.17 13.06
CA PRO A 63 19.58 6.86 12.25
C PRO A 63 20.19 5.48 12.56
N ARG A 64 19.96 4.96 13.77
CA ARG A 64 20.47 3.66 14.20
C ARG A 64 19.51 2.51 13.93
N ALA A 65 18.29 2.77 13.44
CA ALA A 65 17.28 1.72 13.27
C ALA A 65 17.70 0.67 12.24
N ILE A 66 18.29 1.06 11.10
CA ILE A 66 18.78 0.12 10.09
C ILE A 66 19.95 -0.71 10.64
N ALA A 67 20.83 -0.09 11.43
CA ALA A 67 22.00 -0.76 12.00
C ALA A 67 21.62 -1.82 13.05
N ARG A 68 20.45 -1.71 13.67
CA ARG A 68 19.91 -2.69 14.62
C ARG A 68 19.30 -3.92 13.95
N LEU A 69 19.00 -3.86 12.65
CA LEU A 69 18.47 -5.00 11.92
C LEU A 69 19.52 -6.09 11.76
N SER A 70 19.11 -7.34 11.93
CA SER A 70 19.94 -8.49 11.56
C SER A 70 20.22 -8.50 10.04
N PRO A 71 21.30 -9.16 9.59
CA PRO A 71 21.61 -9.27 8.16
C PRO A 71 20.46 -9.86 7.34
N GLU A 72 19.75 -10.83 7.91
CA GLU A 72 18.61 -11.48 7.27
C GLU A 72 17.42 -10.53 7.12
N VAL A 73 17.07 -9.79 8.18
CA VAL A 73 16.00 -8.78 8.10
C VAL A 73 16.34 -7.67 7.12
N ARG A 74 17.62 -7.27 7.04
CA ARG A 74 18.11 -6.31 6.05
C ARG A 74 17.89 -6.80 4.62
N ARG A 75 18.25 -8.06 4.33
CA ARG A 75 18.03 -8.67 3.01
C ARG A 75 16.54 -8.70 2.63
N ARG A 76 15.67 -9.07 3.58
CA ARG A 76 14.21 -9.08 3.40
C ARG A 76 13.66 -7.70 3.13
N ALA A 77 14.07 -6.69 3.89
CA ALA A 77 13.66 -5.30 3.67
C ALA A 77 14.15 -4.74 2.32
N VAL A 78 15.36 -5.11 1.87
CA VAL A 78 15.83 -4.76 0.52
C VAL A 78 14.98 -5.42 -0.56
N LEU A 79 14.68 -6.71 -0.42
CA LEU A 79 13.82 -7.43 -1.36
C LEU A 79 12.43 -6.81 -1.42
N LEU A 80 11.80 -6.55 -0.27
CA LEU A 80 10.48 -5.93 -0.19
C LEU A 80 10.48 -4.51 -0.76
N GLY A 81 11.51 -3.70 -0.46
CA GLY A 81 11.69 -2.37 -1.03
C GLY A 81 11.86 -2.43 -2.56
N GLY A 82 12.57 -3.45 -3.05
CA GLY A 82 12.72 -3.72 -4.47
C GLY A 82 11.41 -4.06 -5.16
N LEU A 83 10.63 -4.98 -4.59
CA LEU A 83 9.29 -5.34 -5.09
C LEU A 83 8.39 -4.11 -5.16
N TYR A 84 8.31 -3.33 -4.09
CA TYR A 84 7.49 -2.12 -4.04
C TYR A 84 7.99 -1.09 -5.06
N GLY A 85 9.29 -0.81 -5.09
CA GLY A 85 9.88 0.19 -5.98
C GLY A 85 9.64 -0.14 -7.46
N VAL A 86 9.87 -1.39 -7.86
CA VAL A 86 9.59 -1.85 -9.22
C VAL A 86 8.09 -1.80 -9.52
N ALA A 87 7.23 -2.25 -8.60
CA ALA A 87 5.78 -2.16 -8.76
C ALA A 87 5.33 -0.71 -9.02
N GLN A 88 5.93 0.24 -8.30
CA GLN A 88 5.61 1.66 -8.39
C GLN A 88 6.02 2.26 -9.75
N ILE A 89 7.18 1.87 -10.29
CA ILE A 89 7.60 2.25 -11.65
C ILE A 89 6.69 1.64 -12.71
N LEU A 90 6.40 0.33 -12.61
CA LEU A 90 5.51 -0.35 -13.55
C LEU A 90 4.10 0.24 -13.53
N GLN A 91 3.54 0.49 -12.35
CA GLN A 91 2.24 1.14 -12.21
C GLN A 91 2.23 2.53 -12.86
N THR A 92 3.26 3.34 -12.60
CA THR A 92 3.39 4.67 -13.20
C THR A 92 3.47 4.61 -14.72
N ALA A 93 4.26 3.68 -15.26
CA ALA A 93 4.33 3.45 -16.70
C ALA A 93 3.01 2.96 -17.28
N GLY A 94 2.30 2.06 -16.58
CA GLY A 94 1.00 1.55 -16.99
C GLY A 94 -0.07 2.65 -17.03
N LEU A 95 -0.09 3.52 -16.01
CA LEU A 95 -0.99 4.67 -15.91
C LEU A 95 -0.81 5.67 -17.06
N ALA A 96 0.37 5.76 -17.66
CA ALA A 96 0.60 6.58 -18.86
C ALA A 96 -0.07 6.02 -20.13
N HIS A 97 -0.50 4.75 -20.11
CA HIS A 97 -1.04 4.03 -21.27
C HIS A 97 -2.45 3.46 -21.05
N THR A 98 -3.06 3.67 -19.89
CA THR A 98 -4.43 3.21 -19.58
C THR A 98 -5.18 4.27 -18.75
N PRO A 99 -6.51 4.36 -18.85
CA PRO A 99 -7.28 5.29 -18.02
C PRO A 99 -7.01 5.09 -16.53
N ALA A 100 -6.97 6.18 -15.75
CA ALA A 100 -6.71 6.14 -14.31
C ALA A 100 -7.71 5.25 -13.55
N SER A 101 -8.97 5.25 -13.99
CA SER A 101 -10.05 4.39 -13.48
C SER A 101 -9.73 2.90 -13.63
N VAL A 102 -9.28 2.49 -14.82
CA VAL A 102 -8.86 1.12 -15.15
C VAL A 102 -7.57 0.76 -14.42
N SER A 103 -6.56 1.65 -14.40
CA SER A 103 -5.29 1.43 -13.69
C SER A 103 -5.51 1.24 -12.18
N GLY A 104 -6.38 2.06 -11.58
CA GLY A 104 -6.74 1.97 -10.16
C GLY A 104 -7.46 0.65 -9.83
N PHE A 105 -8.41 0.23 -10.66
CA PHE A 105 -9.06 -1.08 -10.53
C PHE A 105 -8.04 -2.23 -10.58
N ILE A 106 -7.19 -2.25 -11.62
CA ILE A 106 -6.20 -3.30 -11.83
C ILE A 106 -5.19 -3.34 -10.69
N THR A 107 -4.72 -2.17 -10.23
CA THR A 107 -3.85 -2.09 -9.05
C THR A 107 -4.53 -2.75 -7.85
N GLY A 108 -5.79 -2.41 -7.57
CA GLY A 108 -6.51 -2.96 -6.43
C GLY A 108 -6.80 -4.47 -6.52
N LEU A 109 -6.55 -5.12 -7.66
CA LEU A 109 -6.52 -6.60 -7.76
C LEU A 109 -5.46 -7.24 -6.88
N TYR A 110 -4.53 -6.46 -6.30
CA TYR A 110 -3.68 -6.96 -5.21
C TYR A 110 -4.52 -7.60 -4.10
N VAL A 111 -5.74 -7.12 -3.83
CA VAL A 111 -6.62 -7.67 -2.77
C VAL A 111 -7.00 -9.14 -3.03
N MET A 112 -7.15 -9.50 -4.30
CA MET A 112 -7.41 -10.86 -4.75
C MET A 112 -6.12 -11.68 -4.84
N ALA A 113 -5.02 -11.06 -5.29
CA ALA A 113 -3.74 -11.74 -5.43
C ALA A 113 -3.09 -12.06 -4.07
N THR A 114 -3.24 -11.22 -3.05
CA THR A 114 -2.66 -11.44 -1.72
C THR A 114 -3.05 -12.77 -1.08
N PRO A 115 -4.33 -13.16 -0.95
CA PRO A 115 -4.69 -14.47 -0.40
C PRO A 115 -4.22 -15.64 -1.26
N LEU A 116 -4.18 -15.50 -2.59
CA LEU A 116 -3.61 -16.52 -3.48
C LEU A 116 -2.12 -16.72 -3.18
N PHE A 117 -1.37 -15.63 -3.09
CA PHE A 117 0.06 -15.67 -2.81
C PHE A 117 0.34 -16.16 -1.39
N ALA A 118 -0.47 -15.76 -0.40
CA ALA A 118 -0.36 -16.30 0.94
C ALA A 118 -0.60 -17.82 0.95
N ALA A 119 -1.64 -18.30 0.27
CA ALA A 119 -1.95 -19.73 0.20
C ALA A 119 -0.85 -20.54 -0.50
N VAL A 120 -0.21 -19.99 -1.54
CA VAL A 120 0.84 -20.68 -2.31
C VAL A 120 2.22 -20.58 -1.63
N LEU A 121 2.64 -19.37 -1.25
CA LEU A 121 3.99 -19.09 -0.74
C LEU A 121 4.13 -19.43 0.74
N LEU A 122 3.10 -19.11 1.54
CA LEU A 122 3.10 -19.33 2.98
C LEU A 122 2.33 -20.59 3.39
N ARG A 123 1.67 -21.28 2.43
CA ARG A 123 0.83 -22.46 2.68
C ARG A 123 -0.28 -22.20 3.71
N THR A 124 -0.76 -20.96 3.76
CA THR A 124 -1.81 -20.52 4.69
C THR A 124 -3.17 -21.05 4.25
N ARG A 125 -4.03 -21.40 5.21
CA ARG A 125 -5.38 -21.91 4.92
C ARG A 125 -6.37 -20.76 4.98
N ILE A 126 -6.70 -20.22 3.81
CA ILE A 126 -7.68 -19.14 3.68
C ILE A 126 -9.10 -19.68 3.83
N SER A 127 -9.87 -19.10 4.76
CA SER A 127 -11.26 -19.53 5.01
C SER A 127 -12.20 -19.17 3.85
N GLY A 128 -13.27 -19.94 3.65
CA GLY A 128 -14.28 -19.63 2.63
C GLY A 128 -14.94 -18.26 2.82
N LEU A 129 -15.12 -17.83 4.07
CA LEU A 129 -15.65 -16.51 4.38
C LEU A 129 -14.66 -15.39 4.03
N THR A 130 -13.35 -15.63 4.20
CA THR A 130 -12.31 -14.70 3.72
C THR A 130 -12.33 -14.60 2.20
N TRP A 131 -12.48 -15.72 1.48
CA TRP A 131 -12.65 -15.70 0.02
C TRP A 131 -13.89 -14.92 -0.42
N ALA A 132 -15.02 -15.10 0.26
CA ALA A 132 -16.24 -14.34 0.00
C ALA A 132 -16.02 -12.83 0.21
N ALA A 133 -15.31 -12.44 1.27
CA ALA A 133 -14.99 -11.03 1.53
C ALA A 133 -14.03 -10.45 0.47
N VAL A 134 -13.01 -11.21 0.04
CA VAL A 134 -12.11 -10.81 -1.06
C VAL A 134 -12.88 -10.61 -2.36
N ALA A 135 -13.77 -11.54 -2.70
CA ALA A 135 -14.61 -11.43 -3.88
C ALA A 135 -15.53 -10.21 -3.80
N LEU A 136 -16.14 -9.96 -2.64
CA LEU A 136 -16.99 -8.79 -2.40
C LEU A 136 -16.20 -7.47 -2.50
N ALA A 137 -15.01 -7.40 -1.92
CA ALA A 137 -14.12 -6.23 -2.02
C ALA A 137 -13.68 -5.98 -3.47
N THR A 138 -13.31 -7.03 -4.20
CA THR A 138 -12.90 -6.92 -5.61
C THR A 138 -14.06 -6.48 -6.50
N ALA A 139 -15.25 -7.04 -6.29
CA ALA A 139 -16.44 -6.63 -7.01
C ALA A 139 -16.86 -5.18 -6.68
N GLY A 140 -16.77 -4.80 -5.40
CA GLY A 140 -17.04 -3.43 -4.94
C GLY A 140 -16.08 -2.42 -5.55
N LEU A 141 -14.79 -2.78 -5.62
CA LEU A 141 -13.79 -1.98 -6.32
C LEU A 141 -14.12 -1.83 -7.81
N GLY A 142 -14.55 -2.91 -8.47
CA GLY A 142 -15.00 -2.85 -9.86
C GLY A 142 -16.17 -1.91 -10.07
N VAL A 143 -17.20 -1.99 -9.22
CA VAL A 143 -18.35 -1.07 -9.30
C VAL A 143 -17.92 0.40 -9.09
N LEU A 144 -16.99 0.62 -8.16
CA LEU A 144 -16.53 1.93 -7.75
C LEU A 144 -15.63 2.61 -8.78
N THR A 145 -14.66 1.88 -9.34
CA THR A 145 -13.57 2.47 -10.13
C THR A 145 -13.55 2.08 -11.59
N LEU A 146 -14.16 0.95 -11.99
CA LEU A 146 -14.03 0.46 -13.36
C LEU A 146 -15.00 1.19 -14.30
N ASP A 147 -14.49 1.93 -15.27
CA ASP A 147 -15.32 2.58 -16.29
C ASP A 147 -14.91 2.12 -17.69
N GLY A 148 -15.51 1.00 -18.12
CA GLY A 148 -15.07 0.24 -19.28
C GLY A 148 -13.91 -0.71 -18.96
N LEU A 149 -13.69 -1.69 -19.84
CA LEU A 149 -12.58 -2.63 -19.71
C LEU A 149 -11.82 -2.67 -21.03
N SER A 150 -10.55 -2.31 -20.98
CA SER A 150 -9.61 -2.40 -22.09
C SER A 150 -8.54 -3.43 -21.74
N ILE A 151 -8.03 -4.12 -22.76
CA ILE A 151 -6.88 -5.00 -22.63
C ILE A 151 -5.81 -4.43 -23.54
N GLY A 152 -4.73 -3.96 -22.93
CA GLY A 152 -3.62 -3.34 -23.61
C GLY A 152 -2.34 -3.43 -22.81
N TYR A 153 -1.31 -2.75 -23.31
CA TYR A 153 0.02 -2.73 -22.71
C TYR A 153 -0.01 -2.10 -21.31
N GLY A 154 -0.75 -0.99 -21.13
CA GLY A 154 -0.87 -0.31 -19.84
C GLY A 154 -1.50 -1.21 -18.78
N GLU A 155 -2.60 -1.87 -19.12
CA GLU A 155 -3.33 -2.78 -18.23
C GLU A 155 -2.49 -4.00 -17.84
N ALA A 156 -1.76 -4.59 -18.79
CA ALA A 156 -0.89 -5.72 -18.54
C ALA A 156 0.25 -5.36 -17.57
N ILE A 157 0.87 -4.19 -17.74
CA ILE A 157 1.95 -3.75 -16.85
C ILE A 157 1.42 -3.35 -15.47
N THR A 158 0.27 -2.67 -15.41
CA THR A 158 -0.38 -2.37 -14.12
C THR A 158 -0.76 -3.66 -13.39
N LEU A 159 -1.17 -4.72 -14.09
CA LEU A 159 -1.44 -6.01 -13.48
C LEU A 159 -0.17 -6.63 -12.87
N VAL A 160 0.96 -6.57 -13.58
CA VAL A 160 2.25 -7.02 -13.02
C VAL A 160 2.61 -6.22 -11.76
N ALA A 161 2.39 -4.89 -11.76
CA ALA A 161 2.58 -4.07 -10.57
C ALA A 161 1.68 -4.52 -9.40
N ALA A 162 0.40 -4.80 -9.65
CA ALA A 162 -0.54 -5.30 -8.65
C ALA A 162 -0.08 -6.63 -8.03
N LEU A 163 0.46 -7.54 -8.86
CA LEU A 163 1.03 -8.80 -8.37
C LEU A 163 2.28 -8.56 -7.52
N LEU A 164 3.17 -7.65 -7.91
CA LEU A 164 4.34 -7.29 -7.09
C LEU A 164 3.93 -6.64 -5.76
N TYR A 165 2.91 -5.79 -5.73
CA TYR A 165 2.34 -5.26 -4.49
C TYR A 165 1.75 -6.37 -3.62
N ALA A 166 1.04 -7.33 -4.21
CA ALA A 166 0.53 -8.47 -3.46
C ALA A 166 1.67 -9.32 -2.85
N ALA A 167 2.74 -9.55 -3.60
CA ALA A 167 3.94 -10.26 -3.10
C ALA A 167 4.62 -9.48 -1.98
N HIS A 168 4.71 -8.15 -2.11
CA HIS A 168 5.20 -7.26 -1.06
C HIS A 168 4.35 -7.37 0.21
N ILE A 169 3.02 -7.28 0.10
CA ILE A 169 2.09 -7.39 1.24
C ILE A 169 2.23 -8.76 1.94
N VAL A 170 2.32 -9.85 1.17
CA VAL A 170 2.51 -11.20 1.73
C VAL A 170 3.86 -11.34 2.42
N GLY A 171 4.95 -10.90 1.78
CA GLY A 171 6.29 -10.97 2.36
C GLY A 171 6.45 -10.06 3.59
N LEU A 172 5.86 -8.86 3.57
CA LEU A 172 5.89 -7.93 4.69
C LEU A 172 5.12 -8.50 5.89
N GLY A 173 3.92 -9.05 5.69
CA GLY A 173 3.20 -9.72 6.78
C GLY A 173 3.85 -11.03 7.26
N ALA A 174 4.66 -11.69 6.44
CA ALA A 174 5.40 -12.90 6.85
C ALA A 174 6.71 -12.59 7.60
N TRP A 175 7.36 -11.48 7.29
CA TRP A 175 8.72 -11.20 7.77
C TRP A 175 8.84 -10.03 8.73
N SER A 176 7.85 -9.13 8.78
CA SER A 176 7.89 -7.99 9.68
C SER A 176 7.63 -8.40 11.13
N THR A 177 8.40 -7.81 12.04
CA THR A 177 8.16 -7.90 13.48
C THR A 177 7.93 -6.48 14.03
N PRO A 178 7.21 -6.33 15.16
CA PRO A 178 7.00 -5.00 15.74
C PRO A 178 8.30 -4.29 16.11
N ALA A 179 9.34 -5.05 16.48
CA ALA A 179 10.65 -4.52 16.86
C ALA A 179 11.45 -4.02 15.64
N ASP A 180 11.34 -4.72 14.50
CA ASP A 180 12.08 -4.40 13.29
C ASP A 180 11.35 -3.42 12.37
N ALA A 181 10.05 -3.19 12.60
CA ALA A 181 9.16 -2.44 11.70
C ALA A 181 9.72 -1.08 11.28
N LEU A 182 10.28 -0.32 12.23
CA LEU A 182 10.88 0.99 11.95
C LEU A 182 12.10 0.87 11.03
N GLY A 183 13.03 -0.03 11.33
CA GLY A 183 14.23 -0.23 10.52
C GLY A 183 13.91 -0.77 9.13
N MET A 184 12.99 -1.75 9.04
CA MET A 184 12.52 -2.31 7.77
C MET A 184 11.87 -1.24 6.90
N SER A 185 11.01 -0.40 7.47
CA SER A 185 10.33 0.67 6.75
C SER A 185 11.32 1.69 6.17
N ILE A 186 12.31 2.12 6.98
CA ILE A 186 13.35 3.05 6.51
C ILE A 186 14.10 2.44 5.32
N LEU A 187 14.56 1.20 5.45
CA LEU A 187 15.36 0.58 4.40
C LEU A 187 14.53 0.34 3.13
N GLN A 188 13.27 -0.04 3.25
CA GLN A 188 12.35 -0.14 2.12
C GLN A 188 12.19 1.20 1.40
N VAL A 189 11.93 2.29 2.14
CA VAL A 189 11.80 3.63 1.56
C VAL A 189 13.08 4.07 0.84
N LEU A 190 14.26 3.80 1.42
CA LEU A 190 15.54 4.11 0.77
C LEU A 190 15.75 3.32 -0.52
N VAL A 191 15.38 2.04 -0.55
CA VAL A 191 15.46 1.21 -1.77
C VAL A 191 14.48 1.71 -2.83
N ILE A 192 13.24 2.05 -2.43
CA ILE A 192 12.25 2.65 -3.34
C ILE A 192 12.79 3.98 -3.89
N ALA A 193 13.37 4.82 -3.05
CA ALA A 193 13.97 6.10 -3.45
C ALA A 193 15.09 5.89 -4.47
N ALA A 194 15.98 4.92 -4.24
CA ALA A 194 17.06 4.60 -5.16
C ALA A 194 16.53 4.12 -6.52
N ILE A 195 15.52 3.25 -6.54
CA ILE A 195 14.88 2.77 -7.77
C ILE A 195 14.21 3.92 -8.53
N CYS A 196 13.46 4.77 -7.82
CA CYS A 196 12.79 5.93 -8.44
C CYS A 196 13.81 6.95 -8.96
N LEU A 197 14.91 7.17 -8.24
CA LEU A 197 15.98 8.06 -8.67
C LEU A 197 16.66 7.52 -9.93
N VAL A 198 16.98 6.23 -10.00
CA VAL A 198 17.53 5.62 -11.21
C VAL A 198 16.54 5.76 -12.36
N ALA A 199 15.26 5.48 -12.14
CA ALA A 199 14.21 5.63 -13.15
C ALA A 199 14.09 7.07 -13.67
N ALA A 200 14.17 8.07 -12.79
CA ALA A 200 14.19 9.48 -13.15
C ALA A 200 15.40 9.83 -14.03
N LEU A 201 16.60 9.38 -13.64
CA LEU A 201 17.84 9.66 -14.36
C LEU A 201 17.91 8.99 -15.75
N VAL A 202 17.28 7.83 -15.94
CA VAL A 202 17.26 7.14 -17.25
C VAL A 202 16.07 7.55 -18.13
N SER A 203 15.15 8.37 -17.62
CA SER A 203 13.96 8.82 -18.36
C SER A 203 14.26 9.73 -19.57
N GLY A 204 15.51 10.18 -19.71
CA GLY A 204 15.97 11.00 -20.82
C GLY A 204 15.75 12.51 -20.64
N ALA A 205 15.18 12.93 -19.51
CA ALA A 205 15.08 14.35 -19.15
C ALA A 205 16.47 14.95 -18.84
N PRO A 206 16.71 16.25 -19.12
CA PRO A 206 18.01 16.92 -18.90
C PRO A 206 18.37 17.14 -17.41
N GLY A 207 17.80 16.37 -16.50
CA GLY A 207 17.96 16.46 -15.05
C GLY A 207 16.67 16.11 -14.32
N ILE A 208 16.71 16.18 -12.99
CA ILE A 208 15.53 16.02 -12.14
C ILE A 208 14.83 17.38 -12.05
N VAL A 209 13.58 17.44 -12.52
CA VAL A 209 12.74 18.63 -12.39
C VAL A 209 12.21 18.71 -10.96
N LEU A 210 12.51 19.82 -10.29
CA LEU A 210 12.03 20.09 -8.94
C LEU A 210 10.78 20.98 -8.97
N PRO A 211 9.91 20.91 -7.94
CA PRO A 211 8.81 21.84 -7.83
C PRO A 211 9.27 23.30 -7.77
N GLU A 212 8.67 24.17 -8.58
CA GLU A 212 9.04 25.58 -8.66
C GLU A 212 8.27 26.45 -7.65
N ARG A 213 7.05 26.04 -7.29
CA ARG A 213 6.15 26.83 -6.43
C ARG A 213 6.20 26.35 -4.99
N GLY A 214 6.10 27.29 -4.05
CA GLY A 214 6.01 26.96 -2.62
C GLY A 214 4.83 26.04 -2.28
N GLY A 215 3.68 26.20 -2.94
CA GLY A 215 2.52 25.32 -2.78
C GLY A 215 2.79 23.89 -3.23
N ASP A 216 3.56 23.70 -4.30
CA ASP A 216 3.91 22.38 -4.83
C ASP A 216 4.84 21.63 -3.85
N TRP A 217 5.72 22.35 -3.15
CA TRP A 217 6.53 21.81 -2.06
C TRP A 217 5.69 21.37 -0.86
N VAL A 218 4.61 22.08 -0.52
CA VAL A 218 3.71 21.66 0.57
C VAL A 218 3.06 20.31 0.23
N SER A 219 2.55 20.16 -0.99
CA SER A 219 2.01 18.88 -1.47
C SER A 219 3.07 17.79 -1.47
N LEU A 220 4.28 18.07 -1.98
CA LEU A 220 5.38 17.09 -1.99
C LEU A 220 5.78 16.65 -0.57
N VAL A 221 5.92 17.59 0.37
CA VAL A 221 6.30 17.29 1.75
C VAL A 221 5.21 16.48 2.46
N TYR A 222 3.93 16.82 2.25
CA TYR A 222 2.82 16.01 2.74
C TYR A 222 2.90 14.58 2.19
N MET A 223 3.14 14.44 0.89
CA MET A 223 3.24 13.14 0.21
C MET A 223 4.46 12.32 0.66
N ALA A 224 5.56 12.99 0.98
CA ALA A 224 6.77 12.35 1.45
C ALA A 224 6.62 11.90 2.92
N LEU A 225 6.16 12.79 3.81
CA LEU A 225 6.15 12.54 5.24
C LEU A 225 4.92 11.75 5.69
N VAL A 226 3.73 12.12 5.23
CA VAL A 226 2.48 11.48 5.67
C VAL A 226 2.20 10.26 4.81
N ALA A 227 2.04 10.43 3.50
CA ALA A 227 1.69 9.34 2.59
C ALA A 227 2.87 8.42 2.22
N GLY A 228 4.11 8.80 2.55
CA GLY A 228 5.32 8.03 2.28
C GLY A 228 5.88 7.39 3.55
N ALA A 229 6.53 8.21 4.39
CA ALA A 229 7.24 7.76 5.57
C ALA A 229 6.31 7.18 6.65
N ALA A 230 5.33 7.97 7.11
CA ALA A 230 4.40 7.54 8.15
C ALA A 230 3.53 6.38 7.67
N ALA A 231 3.08 6.42 6.40
CA ALA A 231 2.30 5.34 5.82
C ALA A 231 3.07 4.02 5.73
N MET A 232 4.29 4.01 5.21
CA MET A 232 5.12 2.79 5.15
C MET A 232 5.41 2.22 6.54
N LEU A 233 5.67 3.10 7.52
CA LEU A 233 5.85 2.69 8.91
C LEU A 233 4.58 2.07 9.48
N ALA A 234 3.43 2.73 9.30
CA ALA A 234 2.14 2.25 9.77
C ALA A 234 1.79 0.90 9.11
N GLN A 235 2.08 0.74 7.81
CA GLN A 235 1.85 -0.51 7.08
C GLN A 235 2.69 -1.63 7.63
N THR A 236 4.00 -1.41 7.74
CA THR A 236 4.96 -2.41 8.20
C THR A 236 4.65 -2.82 9.64
N TRP A 237 4.36 -1.85 10.51
CA TRP A 237 3.99 -2.14 11.89
C TRP A 237 2.65 -2.86 11.97
N ALA A 238 1.62 -2.42 11.25
CA ALA A 238 0.31 -3.06 11.31
C ALA A 238 0.32 -4.49 10.73
N GLN A 239 1.06 -4.73 9.65
CA GLN A 239 1.21 -6.07 9.05
C GLN A 239 2.03 -7.02 9.92
N SER A 240 2.86 -6.51 10.84
CA SER A 240 3.48 -7.35 11.88
C SER A 240 2.49 -7.87 12.93
N HIS A 241 1.27 -7.30 12.99
CA HIS A 241 0.20 -7.68 13.93
C HIS A 241 -1.04 -8.26 13.24
N LEU A 242 -1.14 -8.16 11.91
CA LEU A 242 -2.31 -8.54 11.13
C LEU A 242 -1.91 -9.46 9.97
N PRO A 243 -2.70 -10.52 9.69
CA PRO A 243 -2.45 -11.37 8.53
C PRO A 243 -2.43 -10.57 7.21
N PRO A 244 -1.63 -10.98 6.20
CA PRO A 244 -1.55 -10.30 4.92
C PRO A 244 -2.91 -10.08 4.25
N THR A 245 -3.73 -11.14 4.20
CA THR A 245 -5.07 -11.08 3.58
C THR A 245 -5.99 -10.09 4.27
N ARG A 246 -5.95 -10.02 5.61
CA ARG A 246 -6.75 -9.05 6.36
C ARG A 246 -6.27 -7.63 6.06
N SER A 247 -4.95 -7.42 6.02
CA SER A 247 -4.36 -6.12 5.72
C SER A 247 -4.72 -5.64 4.33
N ALA A 248 -4.67 -6.51 3.31
CA ALA A 248 -5.05 -6.17 1.95
C ALA A 248 -6.53 -5.75 1.82
N ILE A 249 -7.44 -6.42 2.54
CA ILE A 249 -8.88 -6.07 2.53
C ILE A 249 -9.14 -4.75 3.25
N ILE A 250 -8.41 -4.45 4.33
CA ILE A 250 -8.49 -3.13 4.97
C ILE A 250 -7.94 -2.07 4.02
N MET A 251 -6.82 -2.35 3.35
CA MET A 251 -6.20 -1.41 2.43
C MET A 251 -7.03 -1.12 1.18
N SER A 252 -7.90 -2.04 0.75
CA SER A 252 -8.81 -1.78 -0.37
C SER A 252 -9.88 -0.72 -0.08
N MET A 253 -9.94 -0.17 1.15
CA MET A 253 -10.72 1.02 1.48
C MET A 253 -10.17 2.32 0.86
N GLU A 254 -8.94 2.33 0.36
CA GLU A 254 -8.31 3.52 -0.23
C GLU A 254 -9.19 4.19 -1.31
N PRO A 255 -9.71 3.48 -2.34
CA PRO A 255 -10.62 4.07 -3.33
C PRO A 255 -11.93 4.61 -2.74
N VAL A 256 -12.42 4.01 -1.65
CA VAL A 256 -13.60 4.50 -0.93
C VAL A 256 -13.30 5.87 -0.30
N PHE A 257 -12.12 6.01 0.33
CA PHE A 257 -11.68 7.29 0.87
C PHE A 257 -11.38 8.32 -0.21
N ALA A 258 -10.75 7.93 -1.33
CA ALA A 258 -10.51 8.81 -2.46
C ALA A 258 -11.83 9.40 -2.98
N THR A 259 -12.84 8.55 -3.18
CA THR A 259 -14.20 8.95 -3.57
C THR A 259 -14.84 9.86 -2.53
N PHE A 260 -14.73 9.50 -1.24
CA PHE A 260 -15.26 10.31 -0.14
C PHE A 260 -14.67 11.72 -0.15
N PHE A 261 -13.36 11.87 -0.29
CA PHE A 261 -12.71 13.19 -0.34
C PHE A 261 -13.04 13.95 -1.63
N ALA A 262 -13.15 13.26 -2.77
CA ALA A 262 -13.56 13.88 -4.04
C ALA A 262 -14.97 14.50 -3.94
N VAL A 263 -15.92 13.80 -3.30
CA VAL A 263 -17.28 14.33 -3.07
C VAL A 263 -17.29 15.42 -1.99
N LEU A 264 -16.61 15.20 -0.86
CA LEU A 264 -16.62 16.14 0.28
C LEU A 264 -16.02 17.50 -0.09
N LEU A 265 -14.96 17.52 -0.90
CA LEU A 265 -14.28 18.73 -1.34
C LEU A 265 -14.93 19.36 -2.59
N GLY A 266 -16.07 18.84 -3.04
CA GLY A 266 -16.85 19.38 -4.15
C GLY A 266 -16.27 19.08 -5.54
N GLY A 267 -15.36 18.12 -5.66
CA GLY A 267 -14.75 17.72 -6.93
C GLY A 267 -15.66 16.84 -7.80
N GLU A 268 -16.55 16.05 -7.18
CA GLU A 268 -17.47 15.16 -7.88
C GLU A 268 -18.84 15.08 -7.20
N SER A 269 -19.87 14.76 -7.99
CA SER A 269 -21.22 14.50 -7.44
C SER A 269 -21.35 13.07 -6.97
N LEU A 270 -22.03 12.86 -5.85
CA LEU A 270 -22.31 11.52 -5.32
C LEU A 270 -23.16 10.71 -6.30
N THR A 271 -22.67 9.54 -6.71
CA THR A 271 -23.39 8.64 -7.63
C THR A 271 -23.83 7.34 -6.95
N GLY A 272 -24.83 6.67 -7.53
CA GLY A 272 -25.24 5.33 -7.07
C GLY A 272 -24.12 4.29 -7.15
N ARG A 273 -23.23 4.40 -8.14
CA ARG A 273 -22.04 3.53 -8.30
C ARG A 273 -21.09 3.70 -7.11
N MET A 274 -20.85 4.94 -6.69
CA MET A 274 -19.99 5.24 -5.53
C MET A 274 -20.57 4.67 -4.24
N LEU A 275 -21.89 4.81 -4.03
CA LEU A 275 -22.56 4.29 -2.85
C LEU A 275 -22.53 2.76 -2.79
N VAL A 276 -22.89 2.09 -3.89
CA VAL A 276 -22.95 0.62 -3.94
C VAL A 276 -21.54 0.03 -3.84
N GLY A 277 -20.60 0.51 -4.66
CA GLY A 277 -19.22 0.03 -4.65
C GLY A 277 -18.53 0.27 -3.30
N GLY A 278 -18.68 1.48 -2.74
CA GLY A 278 -18.17 1.81 -1.42
C GLY A 278 -18.76 0.96 -0.30
N ALA A 279 -20.08 0.71 -0.33
CA ALA A 279 -20.75 -0.15 0.65
C ALA A 279 -20.27 -1.61 0.56
N MET A 280 -20.02 -2.14 -0.65
CA MET A 280 -19.49 -3.50 -0.84
C MET A 280 -18.09 -3.65 -0.25
N VAL A 281 -17.19 -2.70 -0.53
CA VAL A 281 -15.82 -2.72 0.02
C VAL A 281 -15.84 -2.57 1.54
N LEU A 282 -16.64 -1.64 2.07
CA LEU A 282 -16.81 -1.47 3.51
C LEU A 282 -17.38 -2.73 4.18
N ALA A 283 -18.39 -3.36 3.59
CA ALA A 283 -18.97 -4.60 4.11
C ALA A 283 -17.93 -5.74 4.13
N ALA A 284 -17.12 -5.87 3.08
CA ALA A 284 -16.03 -6.85 3.05
C ALA A 284 -15.02 -6.64 4.18
N MET A 285 -14.63 -5.38 4.46
CA MET A 285 -13.75 -5.03 5.56
C MET A 285 -14.37 -5.38 6.92
N VAL A 286 -15.63 -4.98 7.15
CA VAL A 286 -16.35 -5.25 8.40
C VAL A 286 -16.50 -6.74 8.65
N VAL A 287 -16.85 -7.52 7.62
CA VAL A 287 -16.96 -8.99 7.71
C VAL A 287 -15.63 -9.59 8.17
N VAL A 288 -14.52 -9.20 7.54
CA VAL A 288 -13.19 -9.76 7.85
C VAL A 288 -12.69 -9.33 9.23
N GLU A 289 -13.00 -8.12 9.67
CA GLU A 289 -12.62 -7.67 11.01
C GLU A 289 -13.45 -8.36 12.10
N ALA A 290 -14.73 -8.63 11.82
CA ALA A 290 -15.63 -9.34 12.73
C ALA A 290 -15.32 -10.85 12.87
N LEU A 291 -14.55 -11.46 11.95
CA LEU A 291 -14.19 -12.88 12.07
C LEU A 291 -13.42 -13.17 13.37
N PRO A 292 -13.72 -14.30 14.04
CA PRO A 292 -12.91 -14.81 15.15
C PRO A 292 -11.45 -14.93 14.74
N ARG A 293 -10.57 -14.24 15.47
CA ARG A 293 -9.13 -14.23 15.22
C ARG A 293 -8.58 -15.63 15.49
N ARG A 294 -8.24 -16.38 14.45
CA ARG A 294 -7.37 -17.56 14.62
C ARG A 294 -5.96 -17.06 14.92
N LYS A 295 -5.34 -17.58 15.97
CA LYS A 295 -3.98 -17.25 16.38
C LYS A 295 -3.04 -17.36 15.18
N ILE A 296 -2.31 -16.28 14.92
CA ILE A 296 -1.20 -16.20 13.94
C ILE A 296 -0.13 -17.29 14.22
N GLU A 297 -0.09 -17.82 15.46
CA GLU A 297 0.81 -18.89 15.91
C GLU A 297 0.71 -20.22 15.14
N ALA A 298 -0.34 -20.47 14.35
CA ALA A 298 -0.50 -21.75 13.63
C ALA A 298 -0.08 -21.70 12.15
N GLU A 299 0.28 -20.54 11.59
CA GLU A 299 0.64 -20.41 10.17
C GLU A 299 2.13 -20.15 9.90
N VAL A 300 2.95 -19.97 10.94
CA VAL A 300 4.41 -19.94 10.82
C VAL A 300 5.00 -21.20 11.44
N THR A 301 4.61 -22.37 10.91
CA THR A 301 5.39 -23.58 11.13
C THR A 301 6.66 -23.46 10.29
N HIS A 302 7.74 -22.99 10.91
CA HIS A 302 9.14 -23.12 10.49
C HIS A 302 9.40 -23.06 8.97
N LEU A 303 9.64 -21.86 8.44
CA LEU A 303 10.65 -21.73 7.37
C LEU A 303 12.01 -21.56 8.03
N VAL A 304 12.51 -22.67 8.58
CA VAL A 304 13.94 -22.90 8.71
C VAL A 304 14.38 -23.48 7.37
N VAL A 305 14.97 -22.63 6.54
CA VAL A 305 16.01 -23.02 5.57
C VAL A 305 17.07 -21.93 5.61
#